data_AF-A0A9C7Q8F2-F1
#
_entry.id   AF-A0A9C7Q8F2-F1
#
_cell.length_a   1.000
_cell.length_b   1.000
_cell.length_c   1.000
_cell.angle_alpha   90.00
_cell.angle_beta   90.00
_cell.angle_gamma   90.00
#
_symmetry.space_group_name_H-M   'P 1'
#
loop_
_entity.id
_entity.type
_entity.pdbx_description
1 polymer ?
#
loop_
_entity_poly.entity_id
_entity_poly.type
_entity_poly.pdbx_seq_one_letter_code
_entity_poly.pdbx_strand_id
1 'polypeptide(L)'
;MSFHTPVSLSARRESQLVRLLQAAIIGILAVGLWQGNAGIAVNASVGLLVTFLPAFFDRNYSITMNGGIVLWITLAMFLHALGTLSLPALGFISPYKSTWWWDHMTHALSSSLVAGVAYAVTRALEEHTEYISMPPTFMFVYLLLFVMAFGVIWELIEFYVAVVSNLVGIGKVLTQYGLDDTILDLFYNTIGGLLVAVFGTAHLTDLSDQLRAKFESPNR
;
A
#
# COMPACT_ATOMS: atom_id res chain seq x y z
N MET A 1 20.63 -20.79 -17.55
CA MET A 1 19.20 -21.13 -17.40
C MET A 1 18.43 -19.82 -17.61
N SER A 2 17.61 -19.74 -18.65
CA SER A 2 16.92 -18.50 -19.05
C SER A 2 15.80 -18.20 -18.07
N PHE A 3 16.02 -17.28 -17.13
CA PHE A 3 14.95 -16.74 -16.32
C PHE A 3 14.04 -15.94 -17.24
N HIS A 4 12.83 -16.45 -17.47
CA HIS A 4 11.74 -15.65 -18.02
C HIS A 4 11.60 -14.42 -17.13
N THR A 5 11.91 -13.25 -17.67
CA THR A 5 11.66 -11.98 -17.01
C THR A 5 10.18 -11.91 -16.64
N PRO A 6 9.83 -11.59 -15.38
CA PRO A 6 8.45 -11.21 -15.07
C PRO A 6 8.14 -9.99 -15.93
N VAL A 7 6.92 -9.94 -16.48
CA VAL A 7 6.45 -8.91 -17.41
C VAL A 7 6.77 -7.51 -16.88
N SER A 8 7.92 -6.93 -17.25
CA SER A 8 8.28 -5.58 -16.85
C SER A 8 7.61 -4.63 -17.84
N LEU A 9 6.59 -3.90 -17.39
CA LEU A 9 5.98 -2.85 -18.18
C LEU A 9 7.04 -1.78 -18.49
N SER A 10 6.93 -1.13 -19.65
CA SER A 10 7.80 0.02 -19.91
C SER A 10 7.42 1.17 -18.99
N ALA A 11 8.39 1.97 -18.55
CA ALA A 11 8.16 3.13 -17.67
C ALA A 11 7.06 4.07 -18.20
N ARG A 12 6.94 4.20 -19.53
CA ARG A 12 5.85 4.95 -20.18
C ARG A 12 4.48 4.33 -19.91
N ARG A 13 4.34 3.01 -19.98
CA ARG A 13 3.09 2.30 -19.70
C ARG A 13 2.73 2.36 -18.22
N GLU A 14 3.69 2.19 -17.32
CA GLU A 14 3.48 2.34 -15.88
C GLU A 14 2.92 3.73 -15.55
N SER A 15 3.55 4.79 -16.08
CA SER A 15 3.10 6.17 -15.90
C SER A 15 1.72 6.43 -16.53
N GLN A 16 1.38 5.79 -17.65
CA GLN A 16 0.05 5.87 -18.24
C GLN A 16 -1.01 5.20 -17.36
N LEU A 17 -0.70 4.02 -16.81
CA LEU A 17 -1.59 3.30 -15.90
C LEU A 17 -1.81 4.08 -14.60
N VAL A 18 -0.76 4.64 -14.00
CA VAL A 18 -0.87 5.50 -12.82
C VAL A 18 -1.84 6.65 -13.08
N ARG A 19 -1.66 7.38 -14.18
CA ARG A 19 -2.56 8.49 -14.53
C ARG A 19 -3.99 8.05 -14.79
N LEU A 20 -4.19 6.90 -15.42
CA LEU A 20 -5.52 6.34 -15.65
C LEU A 20 -6.22 5.99 -14.33
N LEU A 21 -5.50 5.35 -13.41
CA LEU A 21 -6.03 5.00 -12.09
C LEU A 21 -6.32 6.26 -11.26
N GLN A 22 -5.43 7.27 -11.28
CA GLN A 22 -5.68 8.56 -10.65
C GLN A 22 -6.91 9.26 -11.23
N ALA A 23 -7.08 9.25 -12.56
CA ALA A 23 -8.27 9.77 -13.21
C ALA A 23 -9.54 9.02 -12.79
N ALA A 24 -9.46 7.69 -12.61
CA ALA A 24 -10.56 6.89 -12.10
C ALA A 24 -10.90 7.25 -10.64
N ILE A 25 -9.90 7.44 -9.77
CA ILE A 25 -10.11 7.91 -8.39
C ILE A 25 -10.76 9.31 -8.38
N ILE A 26 -10.33 10.22 -9.25
CA ILE A 26 -10.97 11.55 -9.41
C ILE A 26 -12.43 11.39 -9.85
N GLY A 27 -12.72 10.45 -10.75
CA GLY A 27 -14.10 10.10 -11.13
C GLY A 27 -14.93 9.61 -9.94
N ILE A 28 -14.38 8.72 -9.11
CA ILE A 28 -15.02 8.23 -7.89
C ILE A 28 -15.26 9.37 -6.90
N LEU A 29 -14.29 10.26 -6.71
CA LEU A 29 -14.43 11.46 -5.88
C LEU A 29 -15.57 12.36 -6.39
N ALA A 30 -15.62 12.63 -7.70
CA ALA A 30 -16.68 13.43 -8.30
C ALA A 30 -18.06 12.80 -8.08
N VAL A 31 -18.16 11.47 -8.19
CA VAL A 31 -19.38 10.73 -7.87
C VAL A 31 -19.75 10.88 -6.39
N GLY A 32 -18.79 10.72 -5.47
CA GLY A 32 -19.02 10.88 -4.04
C GLY A 32 -19.55 12.28 -3.69
N LEU A 33 -18.94 13.32 -4.25
CA LEU A 33 -19.37 14.71 -4.09
C LEU A 33 -20.76 14.96 -4.70
N TRP A 34 -21.03 14.44 -5.89
CA TRP A 34 -22.33 14.58 -6.56
C TRP A 34 -23.47 13.89 -5.80
N GLN A 35 -23.20 12.73 -5.21
CA GLN A 35 -24.17 12.02 -4.37
C GLN A 35 -24.30 12.60 -2.95
N GLY A 36 -23.42 13.54 -2.56
CA GLY A 36 -23.31 13.99 -1.17
C GLY A 36 -22.84 12.88 -0.21
N ASN A 37 -22.18 11.84 -0.73
CA ASN A 37 -21.70 10.72 0.06
C ASN A 37 -20.28 11.03 0.58
N ALA A 38 -20.21 11.48 1.83
CA ALA A 38 -18.96 11.85 2.47
C ALA A 38 -17.97 10.67 2.56
N GLY A 39 -18.44 9.44 2.71
CA GLY A 39 -17.56 8.26 2.78
C GLY A 39 -16.82 7.97 1.49
N ILE A 40 -17.53 8.02 0.35
CA ILE A 40 -16.90 7.88 -0.96
C ILE A 40 -15.92 9.05 -1.20
N ALA A 41 -16.35 10.28 -0.90
CA ALA A 41 -15.54 11.46 -1.13
C ALA A 41 -14.25 11.44 -0.32
N VAL A 42 -14.31 11.16 0.99
CA VAL A 42 -13.11 11.16 1.85
C VAL A 42 -12.18 10.00 1.51
N ASN A 43 -12.67 8.79 1.29
CA ASN A 43 -11.82 7.66 0.91
C ASN A 43 -11.10 7.95 -0.43
N ALA A 44 -11.83 8.42 -1.45
CA ALA A 44 -11.23 8.80 -2.72
C ALA A 44 -10.24 9.98 -2.60
N SER A 45 -10.53 10.98 -1.75
CA SER A 45 -9.62 12.10 -1.49
C SER A 45 -8.33 11.65 -0.81
N VAL A 46 -8.43 10.86 0.26
CA VAL A 46 -7.25 10.32 0.97
C VAL A 46 -6.43 9.44 0.03
N GLY A 47 -7.07 8.51 -0.68
CA GLY A 47 -6.41 7.66 -1.66
C GLY A 47 -5.68 8.47 -2.73
N LEU A 48 -6.34 9.48 -3.30
CA LEU A 48 -5.75 10.37 -4.29
C LEU A 48 -4.52 11.12 -3.75
N LEU A 49 -4.61 11.68 -2.54
CA LEU A 49 -3.47 12.35 -1.88
C LEU A 49 -2.29 11.40 -1.68
N VAL A 50 -2.54 10.16 -1.24
CA VAL A 50 -1.50 9.13 -1.07
C VAL A 50 -0.82 8.82 -2.41
N THR A 51 -1.54 8.81 -3.54
CA THR A 51 -0.92 8.59 -4.87
C THR A 51 0.06 9.68 -5.28
N PHE A 52 0.01 10.86 -4.67
CA PHE A 52 0.95 11.97 -4.93
C PHE A 52 2.16 11.97 -3.99
N LEU A 53 2.20 11.12 -2.96
CA LEU A 53 3.35 11.02 -2.06
C LEU A 53 4.67 10.75 -2.79
N PRO A 54 4.76 9.85 -3.78
CA PRO A 54 6.02 9.63 -4.50
C PRO A 54 6.54 10.91 -5.18
N ALA A 55 5.66 11.69 -5.81
CA ALA A 55 6.04 12.95 -6.44
C ALA A 55 6.44 14.03 -5.40
N PHE A 56 5.78 14.03 -4.24
CA PHE A 56 6.14 14.90 -3.13
C PHE A 56 7.53 14.56 -2.58
N PHE A 57 7.84 13.27 -2.41
CA PHE A 57 9.14 12.81 -1.93
C PHE A 57 10.27 13.08 -2.92
N ASP A 58 10.02 12.86 -4.21
CA ASP A 58 10.97 13.20 -5.26
C ASP A 58 11.29 14.71 -5.26
N ARG A 59 10.25 15.56 -5.27
CA ARG A 59 10.41 17.01 -5.37
C ARG A 59 11.07 17.65 -4.15
N ASN A 60 10.77 17.16 -2.94
CA ASN A 60 11.19 17.82 -1.69
C ASN A 60 12.38 17.15 -1.00
N TYR A 61 12.62 15.86 -1.27
CA TYR A 61 13.65 15.07 -0.60
C TYR A 61 14.57 14.31 -1.57
N SER A 62 14.36 14.43 -2.89
CA SER A 62 15.11 13.70 -3.92
C SER A 62 15.06 12.17 -3.76
N ILE A 63 13.99 11.67 -3.13
CA ILE A 63 13.73 10.24 -2.97
C ILE A 63 12.88 9.78 -4.16
N THR A 64 13.54 9.15 -5.14
CA THR A 64 12.87 8.65 -6.35
C THR A 64 12.38 7.22 -6.13
N MET A 65 11.09 6.99 -6.41
CA MET A 65 10.49 5.65 -6.42
C MET A 65 10.39 5.15 -7.87
N ASN A 66 10.66 3.87 -8.10
CA ASN A 66 10.48 3.30 -9.43
C ASN A 66 8.98 3.26 -9.82
N GLY A 67 8.69 3.23 -11.12
CA GLY A 67 7.31 3.29 -11.63
C GLY A 67 6.43 2.12 -11.17
N GLY A 68 7.03 0.95 -10.93
CA GLY A 68 6.35 -0.21 -10.34
C GLY A 68 5.80 0.05 -8.93
N ILE A 69 6.59 0.66 -8.04
CA ILE A 69 6.15 1.04 -6.68
C ILE A 69 5.06 2.10 -6.77
N VAL A 70 5.23 3.12 -7.61
CA VAL A 70 4.20 4.16 -7.80
C VAL A 70 2.89 3.55 -8.31
N LEU A 71 2.97 2.63 -9.26
CA LEU A 71 1.81 1.89 -9.76
C LEU A 71 1.17 1.03 -8.68
N TRP A 72 1.95 0.35 -7.85
CA TRP A 72 1.45 -0.47 -6.75
C TRP A 72 0.72 0.39 -5.71
N ILE A 73 1.30 1.51 -5.28
CA ILE A 73 0.64 2.50 -4.40
C ILE A 73 -0.69 2.94 -5.01
N THR A 74 -0.65 3.35 -6.28
CA THR A 74 -1.82 3.89 -6.98
C THR A 74 -2.91 2.82 -7.13
N LEU A 75 -2.54 1.57 -7.40
CA LEU A 75 -3.48 0.45 -7.51
C LEU A 75 -4.14 0.13 -6.17
N ALA A 76 -3.38 0.09 -5.07
CA ALA A 76 -3.93 -0.13 -3.74
C ALA A 76 -4.94 0.97 -3.36
N MET A 77 -4.59 2.24 -3.58
CA MET A 77 -5.49 3.37 -3.31
C MET A 77 -6.72 3.38 -4.23
N PHE A 78 -6.57 2.99 -5.49
CA PHE A 78 -7.69 2.84 -6.41
C PHE A 78 -8.66 1.75 -5.96
N LEU A 79 -8.16 0.59 -5.53
CA LEU A 79 -9.01 -0.51 -5.07
C LEU A 79 -9.78 -0.16 -3.80
N HIS A 80 -9.16 0.58 -2.88
CA HIS A 80 -9.83 1.15 -1.71
C HIS A 80 -10.96 2.13 -2.11
N ALA A 81 -10.66 3.10 -2.98
CA ALA A 81 -11.65 4.05 -3.47
C ALA A 81 -12.81 3.33 -4.20
N LEU A 82 -12.49 2.37 -5.06
CA LEU A 82 -13.48 1.55 -5.77
C LEU A 82 -14.32 0.71 -4.81
N GLY A 83 -13.75 0.23 -3.72
CA GLY A 83 -14.45 -0.52 -2.67
C GLY A 83 -15.63 0.27 -2.08
N THR A 84 -15.48 1.58 -1.91
CA THR A 84 -16.55 2.45 -1.39
C THR A 84 -17.60 2.83 -2.43
N LEU A 85 -17.24 2.80 -3.72
CA LEU A 85 -18.08 3.31 -4.79
C LEU A 85 -19.42 2.57 -4.83
N SER A 86 -20.53 3.31 -4.74
CA SER A 86 -21.86 2.78 -5.02
C SER A 86 -22.56 3.65 -6.06
N LEU A 87 -23.25 3.02 -7.01
CA LEU A 87 -24.07 3.69 -8.02
C LEU A 87 -25.46 3.03 -8.02
N PRO A 88 -26.34 3.42 -7.09
CA PRO A 88 -27.66 2.80 -6.94
C PRO A 88 -28.51 2.85 -8.21
N ALA A 89 -28.40 3.95 -8.99
CA ALA A 89 -29.09 4.12 -10.27
C ALA A 89 -28.70 3.08 -11.34
N LEU A 90 -27.50 2.48 -11.22
CA LEU A 90 -27.01 1.43 -12.11
C LEU A 90 -27.06 0.04 -11.46
N GLY A 91 -27.62 -0.07 -10.25
CA GLY A 91 -27.59 -1.30 -9.47
C GLY A 91 -26.20 -1.72 -8.97
N PHE A 92 -25.21 -0.81 -9.03
CA PHE A 92 -23.85 -1.11 -8.58
C PHE A 92 -23.75 -0.87 -7.06
N ILE A 93 -23.61 -1.95 -6.32
CA ILE A 93 -23.41 -1.93 -4.87
C ILE A 93 -21.92 -1.84 -4.58
N SER A 94 -21.56 -1.14 -3.50
CA SER A 94 -20.19 -1.03 -3.02
C SER A 94 -19.53 -2.42 -2.88
N PRO A 95 -18.35 -2.65 -3.47
CA PRO A 95 -17.62 -3.89 -3.32
C PRO A 95 -17.34 -4.27 -1.86
N TYR A 96 -17.10 -3.30 -0.97
CA TYR A 96 -17.01 -3.57 0.48
C TYR A 96 -18.26 -4.21 1.07
N LYS A 97 -19.44 -3.94 0.48
CA LYS A 97 -20.71 -4.52 0.93
C LYS A 97 -21.09 -5.79 0.15
N SER A 98 -20.75 -5.88 -1.14
CA SER A 98 -21.17 -6.99 -2.00
C SER A 98 -20.15 -8.12 -2.06
N THR A 99 -18.91 -7.90 -1.68
CA THR A 99 -17.80 -8.84 -1.89
C THR A 99 -17.00 -9.02 -0.60
N TRP A 100 -17.27 -10.12 0.09
CA TRP A 100 -16.75 -10.40 1.44
C TRP A 100 -15.22 -10.37 1.58
N TRP A 101 -14.48 -10.67 0.51
CA TRP A 101 -13.00 -10.69 0.54
C TRP A 101 -12.37 -9.37 0.10
N TRP A 102 -13.16 -8.41 -0.39
CA TRP A 102 -12.61 -7.20 -1.00
C TRP A 102 -11.75 -6.41 -0.02
N ASP A 103 -12.27 -6.22 1.18
CA ASP A 103 -11.62 -5.43 2.23
C ASP A 103 -10.30 -6.06 2.69
N HIS A 104 -10.40 -7.34 3.04
CA HIS A 104 -9.28 -8.20 3.34
C HIS A 104 -8.16 -8.16 2.28
N MET A 105 -8.51 -8.18 1.00
CA MET A 105 -7.54 -8.07 -0.10
C MET A 105 -6.90 -6.68 -0.11
N THR A 106 -7.68 -5.61 0.04
CA THR A 106 -7.14 -4.24 0.06
C THR A 106 -6.21 -4.00 1.25
N HIS A 107 -6.48 -4.60 2.41
CA HIS A 107 -5.62 -4.58 3.59
C HIS A 107 -4.32 -5.38 3.37
N ALA A 108 -4.41 -6.60 2.85
CA ALA A 108 -3.22 -7.38 2.50
C ALA A 108 -2.33 -6.68 1.46
N LEU A 109 -2.93 -6.04 0.45
CA LEU A 109 -2.19 -5.28 -0.56
C LEU A 109 -1.51 -4.04 0.04
N SER A 110 -2.22 -3.29 0.88
CA SER A 110 -1.70 -2.06 1.49
C SER A 110 -0.59 -2.36 2.50
N SER A 111 -0.75 -3.40 3.33
CA SER A 111 0.27 -3.86 4.27
C SER A 111 1.52 -4.39 3.58
N SER A 112 1.39 -5.05 2.42
CA SER A 112 2.56 -5.46 1.63
C SER A 112 3.39 -4.26 1.16
N LEU A 113 2.73 -3.16 0.75
CA LEU A 113 3.41 -1.93 0.41
C LEU A 113 4.13 -1.33 1.63
N VAL A 114 3.45 -1.25 2.78
CA VAL A 114 4.03 -0.76 4.05
C VAL A 114 5.26 -1.57 4.43
N ALA A 115 5.18 -2.90 4.33
CA ALA A 115 6.31 -3.80 4.57
C ALA A 115 7.47 -3.53 3.60
N GLY A 116 7.17 -3.34 2.32
CA GLY A 116 8.18 -3.07 1.29
C GLY A 116 8.91 -1.74 1.53
N VAL A 117 8.18 -0.70 1.92
CA VAL A 117 8.75 0.59 2.32
C VAL A 117 9.62 0.44 3.57
N ALA A 118 9.12 -0.24 4.61
CA ALA A 118 9.89 -0.49 5.83
C ALA A 118 11.19 -1.24 5.54
N TYR A 119 11.15 -2.26 4.68
CA TYR A 119 12.33 -2.99 4.24
C TYR A 119 13.30 -2.08 3.49
N ALA A 120 12.83 -1.33 2.50
CA ALA A 120 13.67 -0.45 1.69
C ALA A 120 14.37 0.63 2.54
N VAL A 121 13.64 1.26 3.46
CA VAL A 121 14.21 2.26 4.39
C VAL A 121 15.26 1.61 5.29
N THR A 122 14.96 0.45 5.85
CA THR A 122 15.89 -0.22 6.79
C THR A 122 17.15 -0.69 6.07
N ARG A 123 17.03 -1.23 4.85
CA ARG A 123 18.17 -1.58 4.00
C ARG A 123 19.01 -0.36 3.63
N ALA A 124 18.38 0.75 3.25
CA ALA A 124 19.09 1.98 2.95
C ALA A 124 19.88 2.49 4.16
N LEU A 125 19.31 2.42 5.37
CA LEU A 125 20.03 2.75 6.59
C LEU A 125 21.22 1.81 6.82
N GLU A 126 21.01 0.49 6.75
CA GLU A 126 22.09 -0.50 6.90
C GLU A 126 23.25 -0.29 5.92
N GLU A 127 22.96 0.12 4.68
CA GLU A 127 23.97 0.38 3.65
C GLU A 127 24.74 1.70 3.86
N HIS A 128 24.13 2.69 4.52
CA HIS A 128 24.71 4.03 4.69
C HIS A 128 25.22 4.31 6.11
N THR A 129 25.04 3.40 7.06
CA THR A 129 25.60 3.49 8.41
C THR A 129 26.14 2.17 8.91
N GLU A 130 27.35 2.20 9.47
CA GLU A 130 27.97 1.05 10.12
C GLU A 130 27.31 0.67 11.46
N TYR A 131 26.48 1.54 12.03
CA TYR A 131 25.85 1.33 13.34
C TYR A 131 24.59 0.47 13.29
N ILE A 132 24.01 0.28 12.10
CA ILE A 132 22.80 -0.51 11.90
C ILE A 132 23.18 -1.73 11.09
N SER A 133 22.94 -2.92 11.67
CA SER A 133 23.09 -4.21 11.00
C SER A 133 21.91 -5.08 11.42
N MET A 134 21.06 -5.46 10.47
CA MET A 134 19.86 -6.27 10.73
C MET A 134 20.04 -7.67 10.14
N PRO A 135 20.38 -8.69 10.96
CA PRO A 135 20.41 -10.07 10.49
C PRO A 135 19.09 -10.46 9.81
N PRO A 136 19.08 -11.36 8.80
CA PRO A 136 17.87 -11.70 8.04
C PRO A 136 16.69 -12.13 8.92
N THR A 137 16.96 -12.88 10.00
CA THR A 137 15.95 -13.31 10.97
C THR A 137 15.39 -12.13 11.77
N PHE A 138 16.22 -11.16 12.13
CA PHE A 138 15.78 -9.96 12.82
C PHE A 138 14.97 -9.05 11.89
N MET A 139 15.42 -8.86 10.64
CA MET A 139 14.69 -8.11 9.62
C MET A 139 13.28 -8.71 9.41
N PHE A 140 13.17 -10.03 9.32
CA PHE A 140 11.88 -10.71 9.19
C PHE A 140 10.91 -10.34 10.33
N VAL A 141 11.36 -10.48 11.59
CA VAL A 141 10.53 -10.17 12.76
C VAL A 141 10.21 -8.68 12.84
N TYR A 142 11.20 -7.83 12.57
CA TYR A 142 11.03 -6.37 12.53
C TYR A 142 9.95 -5.96 11.54
N LEU A 143 9.96 -6.50 10.31
CA LEU A 143 8.96 -6.15 9.30
C LEU A 143 7.54 -6.55 9.73
N LEU A 144 7.37 -7.73 10.34
CA LEU A 144 6.07 -8.14 10.86
C LEU A 144 5.59 -7.23 11.98
N LEU A 145 6.46 -6.88 12.92
CA LEU A 145 6.12 -5.95 14.00
C LEU A 145 5.80 -4.55 13.46
N PHE A 146 6.57 -4.06 12.48
CA PHE A 146 6.37 -2.76 11.87
C PHE A 146 5.00 -2.70 11.16
N VAL A 147 4.68 -3.71 10.35
CA VAL A 147 3.38 -3.79 9.65
C VAL A 147 2.22 -3.85 10.64
N MET A 148 2.35 -4.64 11.71
CA MET A 148 1.31 -4.72 12.73
C MET A 148 1.15 -3.40 13.49
N ALA A 149 2.24 -2.75 13.87
CA ALA A 149 2.20 -1.44 14.52
C ALA A 149 1.56 -0.38 13.60
N PHE A 150 1.92 -0.37 12.32
CA PHE A 150 1.31 0.51 11.34
C PHE A 150 -0.19 0.19 11.15
N GLY A 151 -0.56 -1.09 11.09
CA GLY A 151 -1.95 -1.53 11.03
C GLY A 151 -2.76 -1.00 12.21
N VAL A 152 -2.25 -1.11 13.43
CA VAL A 152 -2.92 -0.54 14.62
C VAL A 152 -3.07 0.98 14.50
N ILE A 153 -2.06 1.70 14.02
CA ILE A 153 -2.15 3.16 13.80
C ILE A 153 -3.24 3.47 12.77
N TRP A 154 -3.33 2.69 11.70
CA TRP A 154 -4.36 2.86 10.67
C TRP A 154 -5.77 2.68 11.24
N GLU A 155 -6.01 1.60 11.97
CA GLU A 155 -7.30 1.34 12.65
C GLU A 155 -7.69 2.47 13.60
N LEU A 156 -6.72 3.04 14.32
CA LEU A 156 -6.97 4.21 15.17
C LEU A 156 -7.38 5.44 14.36
N ILE A 157 -6.75 5.69 13.20
CA ILE A 157 -7.15 6.78 12.30
C ILE A 157 -8.59 6.58 11.84
N GLU A 158 -8.95 5.37 11.41
CA GLU A 158 -10.32 5.06 10.98
C GLU A 158 -11.34 5.27 12.09
N PHE A 159 -11.03 4.79 13.30
CA PHE A 159 -11.83 5.01 14.48
C PHE A 159 -12.02 6.51 14.77
N TYR A 160 -10.94 7.31 14.76
CA TYR A 160 -11.04 8.75 15.03
C TYR A 160 -11.83 9.48 13.94
N VAL A 161 -11.64 9.14 12.67
CA VAL A 161 -12.43 9.72 11.57
C VAL A 161 -13.91 9.36 11.73
N ALA A 162 -14.23 8.13 12.12
CA ALA A 162 -15.61 7.72 12.40
C ALA A 162 -16.21 8.52 13.57
N VAL A 163 -15.46 8.72 14.66
CA VAL A 163 -15.89 9.54 15.80
C VAL A 163 -16.14 10.99 15.37
N VAL A 164 -15.19 11.63 14.69
CA VAL A 164 -15.33 13.02 14.21
C VAL A 164 -16.55 13.14 13.30
N SER A 165 -16.73 12.20 12.38
CA SER A 165 -17.83 12.24 11.40
C SER A 165 -19.20 12.10 12.06
N ASN A 166 -19.30 11.29 13.12
CA ASN A 166 -20.51 11.21 13.94
C ASN A 166 -20.77 12.52 14.71
N LEU A 167 -19.73 13.16 15.25
CA LEU A 167 -19.86 14.41 16.00
C LEU A 167 -20.33 15.58 15.12
N VAL A 168 -19.86 15.65 13.87
CA VAL A 168 -20.25 16.70 12.92
C VAL A 168 -21.47 16.33 12.05
N GLY A 169 -22.09 15.17 12.30
CA GLY A 169 -23.37 14.79 11.68
C GLY A 169 -23.29 14.38 10.20
N ILE A 170 -22.10 14.06 9.67
CA ILE A 170 -21.89 13.67 8.26
C ILE A 170 -22.02 12.15 8.03
N GLY A 171 -22.39 11.38 9.06
CA GLY A 171 -22.53 9.92 8.98
C GLY A 171 -21.17 9.20 9.00
N LYS A 172 -21.13 7.93 8.57
CA LYS A 172 -19.88 7.16 8.50
C LYS A 172 -19.07 7.51 7.25
N VAL A 173 -17.83 7.92 7.43
CA VAL A 173 -16.96 8.51 6.37
C VAL A 173 -15.75 7.61 6.02
N LEU A 174 -15.45 6.62 6.86
CA LEU A 174 -14.58 5.49 6.54
C LEU A 174 -15.29 4.19 6.92
N THR A 175 -14.92 3.10 6.27
CA THR A 175 -15.51 1.77 6.42
C THR A 175 -15.01 1.08 7.69
N GLN A 176 -15.32 1.64 8.85
CA GLN A 176 -15.14 0.95 10.12
C GLN A 176 -16.45 0.22 10.47
N TYR A 177 -16.49 -1.10 10.24
CA TYR A 177 -17.69 -1.92 10.44
C TYR A 177 -17.81 -2.49 11.86
N GLY A 178 -16.73 -2.52 12.65
CA GLY A 178 -16.76 -2.91 14.05
C GLY A 178 -15.43 -3.49 14.56
N LEU A 179 -15.48 -4.22 15.67
CA LEU A 179 -14.30 -4.89 16.25
C LEU A 179 -13.86 -6.12 15.44
N ASP A 180 -14.82 -6.89 14.91
CA ASP A 180 -14.51 -8.09 14.11
C ASP A 180 -13.75 -7.72 12.83
N ASP A 181 -14.12 -6.59 12.24
CA ASP A 181 -13.50 -5.95 11.07
C ASP A 181 -12.02 -5.64 11.35
N THR A 182 -11.75 -4.83 12.39
CA THR A 182 -10.40 -4.51 12.85
C THR A 182 -9.52 -5.74 13.11
N ILE A 183 -10.09 -6.81 13.70
CA ILE A 183 -9.33 -8.05 13.93
C ILE A 183 -8.96 -8.71 12.61
N LEU A 184 -9.90 -8.77 11.66
CA LEU A 184 -9.65 -9.33 10.33
C LEU A 184 -8.65 -8.46 9.55
N ASP A 185 -8.74 -7.15 9.65
CA ASP A 185 -7.80 -6.23 9.01
C ASP A 185 -6.38 -6.43 9.50
N LEU A 186 -6.18 -6.57 10.82
CA LEU A 186 -4.87 -6.90 11.39
C LEU A 186 -4.38 -8.29 10.96
N PHE A 187 -5.29 -9.26 10.82
CA PHE A 187 -4.94 -10.59 10.32
C PHE A 187 -4.48 -10.54 8.84
N TYR A 188 -5.21 -9.85 7.97
CA TYR A 188 -4.83 -9.72 6.56
C TYR A 188 -3.62 -8.79 6.36
N ASN A 189 -3.43 -7.81 7.26
CA ASN A 189 -2.19 -7.04 7.34
C ASN A 189 -0.99 -7.94 7.65
N THR A 190 -1.16 -8.92 8.55
CA THR A 190 -0.13 -9.93 8.82
C THR A 190 0.19 -10.74 7.57
N ILE A 191 -0.82 -11.15 6.79
CA ILE A 191 -0.61 -11.91 5.55
C ILE A 191 0.19 -11.08 4.53
N GLY A 192 -0.19 -9.82 4.30
CA GLY A 192 0.54 -8.93 3.39
C GLY A 192 1.98 -8.67 3.86
N GLY A 193 2.17 -8.47 5.17
CA GLY A 193 3.49 -8.35 5.79
C GLY A 193 4.34 -9.61 5.64
N LEU A 194 3.76 -10.80 5.84
CA LEU A 194 4.45 -12.08 5.67
C LEU A 194 4.92 -12.30 4.24
N LEU A 195 4.09 -12.00 3.25
CA LEU A 195 4.46 -12.14 1.84
C LEU A 195 5.73 -11.35 1.52
N VAL A 196 5.81 -10.11 2.00
CA VAL A 196 6.97 -9.25 1.77
C VAL A 196 8.14 -9.59 2.66
N ALA A 197 7.92 -9.95 3.92
CA ALA A 197 8.99 -10.38 4.81
C ALA A 197 9.68 -11.63 4.25
N VAL A 198 8.92 -12.65 3.82
CA VAL A 198 9.46 -13.86 3.19
C VAL A 198 10.18 -13.53 1.89
N PHE A 199 9.57 -12.75 1.00
CA PHE A 199 10.20 -12.41 -0.28
C PHE A 199 11.47 -11.57 -0.09
N GLY A 200 11.41 -10.56 0.78
CA GLY A 200 12.50 -9.65 1.08
C GLY A 200 13.67 -10.30 1.81
N THR A 201 13.43 -11.27 2.69
CA THR A 201 14.53 -11.97 3.38
C THR A 201 15.04 -13.20 2.63
N ALA A 202 14.19 -13.92 1.90
CA ALA A 202 14.60 -15.15 1.21
C ALA A 202 15.25 -14.90 -0.17
N HIS A 203 14.75 -13.93 -0.94
CA HIS A 203 15.21 -13.76 -2.33
C HIS A 203 16.23 -12.63 -2.51
N LEU A 204 16.19 -11.59 -1.67
CA LEU A 204 17.10 -10.45 -1.81
C LEU A 204 18.43 -10.64 -1.07
N THR A 205 18.45 -11.44 0.00
CA THR A 205 19.71 -11.85 0.67
C THR A 205 20.56 -12.68 -0.29
N ASP A 206 19.97 -13.68 -0.94
CA ASP A 206 20.67 -14.53 -1.91
C ASP A 206 21.15 -13.75 -3.15
N LEU A 207 20.34 -12.81 -3.66
CA LEU A 207 20.75 -11.93 -4.76
C LEU A 207 21.87 -10.95 -4.36
N SER A 208 21.80 -10.40 -3.15
CA SER A 208 22.80 -9.47 -2.62
C SER A 208 24.13 -10.19 -2.36
N ASP A 209 24.10 -11.41 -1.82
CA ASP A 209 25.28 -12.27 -1.64
C ASP A 209 25.90 -12.66 -3.00
N GLN A 210 25.08 -12.98 -4.00
CA GLN A 210 25.55 -13.27 -5.37
C GLN A 210 26.15 -12.06 -6.07
N LEU A 211 25.56 -10.86 -5.92
CA LEU A 211 26.11 -9.62 -6.49
C LEU A 211 27.42 -9.24 -5.81
N ARG A 212 27.47 -9.34 -4.47
CA ARG A 212 28.70 -9.11 -3.70
C ARG A 212 29.81 -10.07 -4.13
N ALA A 213 29.53 -11.36 -4.23
CA ALA A 213 30.50 -12.35 -4.71
C ALA A 213 31.01 -12.04 -6.12
N LYS A 214 30.16 -11.49 -7.00
CA LYS A 214 30.55 -11.10 -8.37
C LYS A 214 31.42 -9.84 -8.43
N PHE A 215 31.20 -8.87 -7.53
CA PHE A 215 32.06 -7.68 -7.44
C PHE A 215 33.36 -7.93 -6.67
N GLU A 216 33.35 -8.89 -5.73
CA GLU A 216 34.54 -9.31 -4.99
C GLU A 216 35.40 -10.33 -5.75
N SER A 217 34.86 -11.01 -6.78
CA SER A 217 35.66 -11.81 -7.71
C SER A 217 36.39 -10.88 -8.70
N PRO A 218 37.72 -10.69 -8.60
CA PRO A 218 38.45 -9.92 -9.60
C PRO A 218 38.39 -10.70 -10.91
N ASN A 219 38.11 -10.02 -12.02
CA ASN A 219 38.16 -10.56 -13.38
C ASN A 219 39.27 -11.62 -13.52
N ARG A 220 38.88 -12.87 -13.80
CA ARG A 220 39.75 -13.86 -14.44
C ARG A 220 39.37 -13.95 -15.91
#